data_AF-E4SBS2-F1
#
_entry.id   AF-E4SBS2-F1
#
_cell.length_a   1.000
_cell.length_b   1.000
_cell.length_c   1.000
_cell.angle_alpha   90.00
_cell.angle_beta   90.00
_cell.angle_gamma   90.00
#
_symmetry.space_group_name_H-M   'P 1'
#
loop_
_entity.id
_entity.type
_entity.pdbx_description
1 polymer ?
#
loop_
_entity_poly.entity_id
_entity_poly.type
_entity_poly.pdbx_seq_one_letter_code
_entity_poly.pdbx_strand_id
1 'polypeptide(L)'
;MAEWWEIKLNPKKLKKMIETKLEEIKNDERYGIMDNFAFIAAGRYYMYLGDFEEGKKYILKAIEVKKKDIDTFIKECGYESEAVAINKVRLAKMYRWVGEMDKLKQECLEAANIFRKIYEEEKKTDSVLVLYPDSSRDFYVAWSAAEYYLGNYQMAVDVEKIYAKNTFGIVSSGLAEYILKKDVQALKNQIKILVEGIIEFKCAPNYDTNVYDPWHWYEEAKKIAGLPGIFSLFDLSPPLLPIW
;
A
#
# COMPACT_ATOMS: atom_id res chain seq x y z
N MET A 1 20.78 17.70 -12.96
CA MET A 1 20.13 17.96 -11.65
C MET A 1 19.44 16.67 -11.22
N ALA A 2 19.24 16.43 -9.92
CA ALA A 2 18.37 15.33 -9.52
C ALA A 2 16.93 15.71 -9.90
N GLU A 3 16.19 14.77 -10.48
CA GLU A 3 14.78 14.95 -10.78
C GLU A 3 14.02 15.18 -9.46
N TRP A 4 13.08 16.14 -9.43
CA TRP A 4 12.34 16.51 -8.21
C TRP A 4 11.48 15.39 -7.64
N TRP A 5 11.18 14.39 -8.48
CA TRP A 5 10.37 13.23 -8.18
C TRP A 5 11.20 11.98 -7.90
N GLU A 6 12.53 12.00 -8.04
CA GLU A 6 13.35 10.79 -7.96
C GLU A 6 14.10 10.68 -6.62
N ILE A 7 13.87 9.57 -5.91
CA ILE A 7 14.65 9.21 -4.72
C ILE A 7 15.86 8.37 -5.13
N LYS A 8 17.06 8.93 -5.00
CA LYS A 8 18.31 8.22 -5.31
C LYS A 8 18.75 7.33 -4.15
N LEU A 9 18.59 6.02 -4.33
CA LEU A 9 19.06 5.03 -3.37
C LEU A 9 20.51 4.65 -3.62
N ASN A 10 21.30 4.48 -2.55
CA ASN A 10 22.69 4.04 -2.66
C ASN A 10 22.75 2.52 -2.91
N PRO A 11 23.26 2.05 -4.06
CA PRO A 11 23.25 0.63 -4.39
C PRO A 11 24.08 -0.23 -3.42
N LYS A 12 25.20 0.29 -2.89
CA LYS A 12 26.00 -0.43 -1.90
C LYS A 12 25.23 -0.60 -0.59
N LYS A 13 24.48 0.42 -0.17
CA LYS A 13 23.63 0.36 1.02
C LYS A 13 22.47 -0.63 0.83
N LEU A 14 21.81 -0.62 -0.33
CA LEU A 14 20.74 -1.57 -0.64
C LEU A 14 21.25 -3.02 -0.65
N LYS A 15 22.41 -3.29 -1.24
CA LYS A 15 23.02 -4.63 -1.22
C LYS A 15 23.27 -5.14 0.20
N LYS A 16 23.82 -4.29 1.09
CA LYS A 16 24.01 -4.63 2.51
C LYS A 16 22.67 -4.90 3.22
N MET A 17 21.63 -4.11 2.92
CA MET A 17 20.29 -4.32 3.46
C MET A 17 19.68 -5.65 2.98
N ILE A 18 19.89 -6.01 1.71
CA ILE A 18 19.50 -7.33 1.17
C ILE A 18 20.20 -8.43 1.94
N GLU A 19 21.53 -8.41 2.05
CA GLU A 19 22.30 -9.42 2.79
C GLU A 19 21.76 -9.63 4.20
N THR A 20 21.43 -8.53 4.89
CA THR A 20 20.83 -8.57 6.23
C THR A 20 19.47 -9.27 6.21
N LYS A 21 18.58 -8.90 5.29
CA LYS A 21 17.25 -9.53 5.18
C LYS A 21 17.29 -10.99 4.75
N LEU A 22 18.26 -11.37 3.93
CA LEU A 22 18.46 -12.78 3.57
C LEU A 22 18.93 -13.62 4.75
N GLU A 23 19.76 -13.05 5.62
CA GLU A 23 20.19 -13.74 6.85
C GLU A 23 19.04 -13.85 7.85
N GLU A 24 18.22 -12.80 8.02
CA GLU A 24 16.97 -12.86 8.81
C GLU A 24 16.05 -13.97 8.30
N ILE A 25 15.76 -14.01 6.98
CA ILE A 25 14.92 -15.06 6.36
C ILE A 25 15.44 -16.46 6.66
N LYS A 26 16.76 -16.69 6.52
CA LYS A 26 17.36 -18.01 6.81
C LYS A 26 17.21 -18.40 8.27
N ASN A 27 17.35 -17.44 9.18
CA ASN A 27 17.19 -17.69 10.60
C ASN A 27 15.73 -17.97 10.94
N ASP A 28 14.78 -17.20 10.42
CA ASP A 28 13.35 -17.41 10.60
C ASP A 28 12.93 -18.80 10.09
N GLU A 29 13.36 -19.17 8.87
CA GLU A 29 13.12 -20.50 8.30
C GLU A 29 13.67 -21.62 9.19
N ARG A 30 14.85 -21.43 9.81
CA ARG A 30 15.45 -22.40 10.75
C ARG A 30 14.62 -22.60 12.01
N TYR A 31 13.99 -21.53 12.52
CA TYR A 31 13.16 -21.58 13.72
C TYR A 31 11.67 -21.84 13.43
N GLY A 32 11.30 -22.06 12.16
CA GLY A 32 9.91 -22.25 11.76
C GLY A 32 9.06 -20.98 11.88
N ILE A 33 9.71 -19.82 12.00
CA ILE A 33 9.06 -18.50 11.97
C ILE A 33 8.91 -18.12 10.50
N MET A 34 7.73 -17.64 10.11
CA MET A 34 7.51 -17.08 8.78
C MET A 34 6.89 -15.70 8.93
N ASP A 35 7.71 -14.67 8.86
CA ASP A 35 7.26 -13.28 8.78
C ASP A 35 7.34 -12.78 7.34
N ASN A 36 6.24 -12.20 6.85
CA ASN A 36 6.19 -11.61 5.52
C ASN A 36 7.06 -10.36 5.39
N PHE A 37 7.36 -9.64 6.49
CA PHE A 37 8.07 -8.36 6.42
C PHE A 37 9.49 -8.48 5.85
N ALA A 38 10.25 -9.50 6.26
CA ALA A 38 11.60 -9.72 5.75
C ALA A 38 11.60 -10.04 4.25
N PHE A 39 10.62 -10.82 3.80
CA PHE A 39 10.40 -11.12 2.38
C PHE A 39 10.01 -9.87 1.57
N ILE A 40 9.10 -9.04 2.07
CA ILE A 40 8.72 -7.78 1.42
C ILE A 40 9.94 -6.86 1.29
N ALA A 41 10.72 -6.75 2.36
CA ALA A 41 11.91 -5.92 2.40
C ALA A 41 12.94 -6.35 1.35
N ALA A 42 13.30 -7.64 1.34
CA ALA A 42 14.21 -8.19 0.34
C ALA A 42 13.68 -7.94 -1.08
N GLY A 43 12.41 -8.26 -1.33
CA GLY A 43 11.79 -8.09 -2.64
C GLY A 43 11.87 -6.65 -3.16
N ARG A 44 11.48 -5.68 -2.34
CA ARG A 44 11.57 -4.25 -2.71
C ARG A 44 13.00 -3.80 -2.93
N TYR A 45 13.94 -4.20 -2.09
CA TYR A 45 15.35 -3.81 -2.27
C TYR A 45 15.95 -4.32 -3.57
N TYR A 46 15.64 -5.56 -3.96
CA TYR A 46 16.02 -6.10 -5.27
C TYR A 46 15.40 -5.29 -6.41
N MET A 47 14.10 -4.98 -6.34
CA MET A 47 13.42 -4.17 -7.36
C MET A 47 14.03 -2.75 -7.47
N TYR A 48 14.38 -2.10 -6.36
CA TYR A 48 15.06 -0.80 -6.38
C TYR A 48 16.52 -0.87 -6.85
N LEU A 49 17.14 -2.05 -6.88
CA LEU A 49 18.42 -2.28 -7.55
C LEU A 49 18.27 -2.60 -9.06
N GLY A 50 17.04 -2.75 -9.55
CA GLY A 50 16.73 -3.15 -10.92
C GLY A 50 16.67 -4.66 -11.14
N ASP A 51 16.78 -5.48 -10.08
CA ASP A 51 16.65 -6.94 -10.16
C ASP A 51 15.20 -7.35 -9.88
N PHE A 52 14.35 -7.17 -10.88
CA PHE A 52 12.91 -7.34 -10.74
C PHE A 52 12.48 -8.80 -10.57
N GLU A 53 13.17 -9.73 -11.24
CA GLU A 53 12.85 -11.16 -11.17
C GLU A 53 13.13 -11.70 -9.76
N GLU A 54 14.31 -11.42 -9.21
CA GLU A 54 14.64 -11.84 -7.85
C GLU A 54 13.75 -11.11 -6.83
N GLY A 55 13.47 -9.82 -7.07
CA GLY A 55 12.53 -9.06 -6.25
C GLY A 55 11.13 -9.68 -6.20
N LYS A 56 10.58 -10.05 -7.35
CA LYS A 56 9.26 -10.67 -7.48
C LYS A 56 9.16 -11.98 -6.72
N LYS A 57 10.19 -12.84 -6.78
CA LYS A 57 10.27 -14.10 -6.03
C LYS A 57 10.09 -13.90 -4.53
N TYR A 58 10.72 -12.87 -3.95
CA TYR A 58 10.56 -12.57 -2.52
C TYR A 58 9.18 -12.00 -2.18
N ILE A 59 8.60 -11.13 -3.01
CA ILE A 59 7.22 -10.67 -2.79
C ILE A 59 6.20 -11.82 -2.89
N LEU A 60 6.41 -12.79 -3.80
CA LEU A 60 5.55 -13.98 -3.90
C LEU A 60 5.61 -14.85 -2.63
N LYS A 61 6.79 -15.02 -2.03
CA LYS A 61 6.91 -15.68 -0.71
C LYS A 61 6.16 -14.91 0.39
N ALA A 62 6.26 -13.57 0.40
CA ALA A 62 5.51 -12.75 1.34
C ALA A 62 3.98 -12.93 1.20
N ILE A 63 3.49 -13.04 -0.04
CA ILE A 63 2.08 -13.32 -0.35
C ILE A 63 1.64 -14.67 0.24
N GLU A 64 2.44 -15.73 0.11
CA GLU A 64 2.12 -17.05 0.67
C GLU A 64 2.00 -17.02 2.18
N VAL A 65 2.91 -16.31 2.87
CA VAL A 65 2.83 -16.10 4.32
C VAL A 65 1.59 -15.30 4.69
N LYS A 66 1.34 -14.17 4.00
CA LYS A 66 0.19 -13.30 4.28
C LYS A 66 -1.16 -14.02 4.13
N LYS A 67 -1.29 -14.93 3.17
CA LYS A 67 -2.49 -15.76 3.02
C LYS A 67 -2.74 -16.64 4.24
N LYS A 68 -1.69 -17.28 4.78
CA LYS A 68 -1.78 -18.07 6.01
C LYS A 68 -2.16 -17.19 7.21
N ASP A 69 -1.62 -15.98 7.30
CA ASP A 69 -2.01 -15.02 8.35
C ASP A 69 -3.52 -14.71 8.26
N ILE A 70 -4.03 -14.42 7.06
CA ILE A 70 -5.45 -14.14 6.82
C ILE A 70 -6.30 -15.33 7.26
N ASP A 71 -5.92 -16.57 6.91
CA ASP A 71 -6.66 -17.77 7.35
C ASP A 71 -6.71 -17.89 8.88
N THR A 72 -5.64 -17.50 9.58
CA THR A 72 -5.61 -17.45 11.05
C THR A 72 -6.57 -16.37 11.58
N PHE A 73 -6.52 -15.14 11.05
CA PHE A 73 -7.45 -14.07 11.44
C PHE A 73 -8.92 -14.43 11.17
N ILE A 74 -9.21 -15.14 10.08
CA ILE A 74 -10.57 -15.63 9.80
C ILE A 74 -11.04 -16.59 10.90
N LYS A 75 -10.17 -17.48 11.40
CA LYS A 75 -10.51 -18.42 12.48
C LYS A 75 -10.68 -17.73 13.84
N GLU A 76 -9.85 -16.73 14.13
CA GLU A 76 -9.83 -16.05 15.43
C GLU A 76 -10.93 -14.99 15.57
N CYS A 77 -11.17 -14.22 14.51
CA CYS A 77 -12.02 -13.03 14.56
C CYS A 77 -13.24 -13.12 13.63
N GLY A 78 -13.32 -14.13 12.76
CA GLY A 78 -14.35 -14.26 11.74
C GLY A 78 -14.00 -13.57 10.41
N TYR A 79 -14.58 -14.08 9.31
CA TYR A 79 -14.28 -13.61 7.94
C TYR A 79 -14.63 -12.13 7.73
N GLU A 80 -15.75 -11.67 8.29
CA GLU A 80 -16.23 -10.29 8.11
C GLU A 80 -15.64 -9.31 9.15
N SER A 81 -14.51 -9.65 9.78
CA SER A 81 -13.85 -8.78 10.74
C SER A 81 -13.00 -7.69 10.05
N GLU A 82 -12.85 -6.54 10.74
CA GLU A 82 -11.95 -5.45 10.33
C GLU A 82 -10.52 -5.95 10.06
N ALA A 83 -10.02 -6.83 10.94
CA ALA A 83 -8.66 -7.38 10.85
C ALA A 83 -8.45 -8.16 9.53
N VAL A 84 -9.44 -8.94 9.10
CA VAL A 84 -9.39 -9.66 7.83
C VAL A 84 -9.40 -8.68 6.65
N ALA A 85 -10.29 -7.67 6.66
CA ALA A 85 -10.37 -6.68 5.60
C ALA A 85 -9.07 -5.89 5.43
N ILE A 86 -8.45 -5.43 6.52
CA ILE A 86 -7.16 -4.73 6.49
C ILE A 86 -6.06 -5.64 5.91
N ASN A 87 -5.99 -6.90 6.33
CA ASN A 87 -4.99 -7.82 5.80
C ASN A 87 -5.20 -8.16 4.32
N LYS A 88 -6.44 -8.21 3.83
CA LYS A 88 -6.76 -8.32 2.40
C LYS A 88 -6.24 -7.13 1.60
N VAL A 89 -6.40 -5.90 2.10
CA VAL A 89 -5.81 -4.72 1.44
C VAL A 89 -4.28 -4.78 1.42
N ARG A 90 -3.65 -5.24 2.51
CA ARG A 90 -2.19 -5.45 2.52
C ARG A 90 -1.76 -6.49 1.49
N LEU A 91 -2.50 -7.60 1.38
CA LEU A 91 -2.26 -8.63 0.35
C LEU A 91 -2.44 -8.06 -1.07
N ALA A 92 -3.47 -7.24 -1.30
CA ALA A 92 -3.69 -6.55 -2.58
C ALA A 92 -2.51 -5.65 -2.97
N LYS A 93 -1.94 -4.92 -2.00
CA LYS A 93 -0.72 -4.12 -2.23
C LYS A 93 0.48 -4.99 -2.59
N MET A 94 0.63 -6.19 -2.03
CA MET A 94 1.69 -7.12 -2.44
C MET A 94 1.47 -7.60 -3.88
N TYR A 95 0.21 -7.87 -4.27
CA TYR A 95 -0.12 -8.17 -5.66
C TYR A 95 0.21 -7.03 -6.62
N ARG A 96 0.05 -5.76 -6.17
CA ARG A 96 0.47 -4.59 -6.93
C ARG A 96 1.96 -4.65 -7.29
N TRP A 97 2.79 -4.97 -6.31
CA TRP A 97 4.26 -5.04 -6.46
C TRP A 97 4.73 -6.11 -7.45
N VAL A 98 3.90 -7.12 -7.75
CA VAL A 98 4.24 -8.20 -8.69
C VAL A 98 3.44 -8.16 -9.99
N GLY A 99 2.65 -7.11 -10.21
CA GLY A 99 1.85 -6.91 -11.43
C GLY A 99 0.56 -7.74 -11.51
N GLU A 100 0.13 -8.37 -10.43
CA GLU A 100 -1.04 -9.26 -10.41
C GLU A 100 -2.33 -8.46 -10.17
N MET A 101 -2.71 -7.63 -11.16
CA MET A 101 -3.78 -6.65 -11.01
C MET A 101 -5.17 -7.25 -10.78
N ASP A 102 -5.46 -8.42 -11.36
CA ASP A 102 -6.75 -9.09 -11.16
C ASP A 102 -6.91 -9.59 -9.72
N LYS A 103 -5.84 -10.18 -9.16
CA LYS A 103 -5.82 -10.62 -7.75
C LYS A 103 -5.88 -9.44 -6.80
N LEU A 104 -5.18 -8.35 -7.11
CA LEU A 104 -5.28 -7.10 -6.37
C LEU A 104 -6.74 -6.62 -6.31
N LYS A 105 -7.43 -6.52 -7.46
CA LYS A 105 -8.82 -6.07 -7.52
C LYS A 105 -9.76 -7.02 -6.78
N GLN A 106 -9.53 -8.33 -6.86
CA GLN A 106 -10.31 -9.32 -6.12
C GLN A 106 -10.19 -9.10 -4.60
N GLU A 107 -8.98 -9.00 -4.06
CA GLU A 107 -8.78 -8.79 -2.62
C GLU A 107 -9.32 -7.42 -2.16
N CYS A 108 -9.17 -6.37 -2.98
CA CYS A 108 -9.78 -5.07 -2.70
C CYS A 108 -11.30 -5.11 -2.71
N LEU A 109 -11.92 -5.87 -3.62
CA LEU A 109 -13.38 -6.02 -3.68
C LEU A 109 -13.92 -6.69 -2.42
N GLU A 110 -13.30 -7.80 -2.02
CA GLU A 110 -13.67 -8.51 -0.79
C GLU A 110 -13.50 -7.60 0.44
N ALA A 111 -12.35 -6.91 0.55
CA ALA A 111 -12.11 -5.99 1.66
C ALA A 111 -13.12 -4.82 1.71
N ALA A 112 -13.39 -4.17 0.57
CA ALA A 112 -14.32 -3.05 0.49
C ALA A 112 -15.74 -3.46 0.91
N ASN A 113 -16.18 -4.68 0.55
CA ASN A 113 -17.48 -5.20 0.97
C ASN A 113 -17.55 -5.38 2.50
N ILE A 114 -16.49 -5.89 3.12
CA ILE A 114 -16.41 -6.04 4.58
C ILE A 114 -16.40 -4.66 5.26
N PHE A 115 -15.56 -3.72 4.80
CA PHE A 115 -15.52 -2.36 5.37
C PHE A 115 -16.88 -1.67 5.33
N ARG A 116 -17.58 -1.71 4.18
CA ARG A 116 -18.92 -1.12 4.06
C ARG A 116 -19.92 -1.78 5.01
N LYS A 117 -19.87 -3.10 5.14
CA LYS A 117 -20.75 -3.83 6.06
C LYS A 117 -20.52 -3.39 7.51
N ILE A 118 -19.27 -3.41 7.97
CA ILE A 118 -18.89 -2.97 9.32
C ILE A 118 -19.35 -1.53 9.53
N TYR A 119 -19.02 -0.61 8.62
CA TYR A 119 -19.41 0.79 8.75
C TYR A 119 -20.93 0.98 8.90
N GLU A 120 -21.74 0.31 8.08
CA GLU A 120 -23.21 0.43 8.15
C GLU A 120 -23.81 -0.22 9.40
N GLU A 121 -23.18 -1.25 9.96
CA GLU A 121 -23.59 -1.87 11.23
C GLU A 121 -23.24 -0.97 12.41
N GLU A 122 -22.00 -0.49 12.46
CA GLU A 122 -21.45 0.39 13.50
C GLU A 122 -22.12 1.77 13.52
N LYS A 123 -22.60 2.24 12.35
CA LYS A 123 -23.42 3.45 12.23
C LYS A 123 -24.81 3.30 12.86
N LYS A 124 -25.40 2.09 12.85
CA LYS A 124 -26.72 1.85 13.47
C LYS A 124 -26.63 1.79 15.00
N THR A 125 -25.46 1.46 15.52
CA THR A 125 -25.21 1.28 16.96
C THR A 125 -24.53 2.48 17.61
N ASP A 126 -24.36 3.59 16.88
CA ASP A 126 -23.62 4.79 17.31
C ASP A 126 -22.26 4.42 17.94
N SER A 127 -21.51 3.55 17.26
CA SER A 127 -20.30 2.98 17.85
C SER A 127 -19.10 3.91 17.83
N VAL A 128 -18.08 3.57 18.63
CA VAL A 128 -16.81 4.31 18.69
C VAL A 128 -16.12 4.40 17.33
N LEU A 129 -16.24 3.40 16.46
CA LEU A 129 -15.66 3.43 15.11
C LEU A 129 -16.17 4.62 14.30
N VAL A 130 -17.47 4.91 14.41
CA VAL A 130 -18.15 5.98 13.67
C VAL A 130 -18.11 7.31 14.42
N LEU A 131 -18.18 7.28 15.76
CA LEU A 131 -18.14 8.48 16.60
C LEU A 131 -16.73 9.06 16.77
N TYR A 132 -15.70 8.20 16.78
CA TYR A 132 -14.30 8.54 17.01
C TYR A 132 -13.40 7.92 15.93
N PRO A 133 -13.57 8.29 14.66
CA PRO A 133 -12.90 7.67 13.52
C PRO A 133 -11.36 7.77 13.60
N ASP A 134 -10.82 8.78 14.28
CA ASP A 134 -9.38 8.94 14.52
C ASP A 134 -8.76 7.73 15.23
N SER A 135 -9.50 7.09 16.15
CA SER A 135 -9.07 5.89 16.86
C SER A 135 -9.04 4.64 15.96
N SER A 136 -9.61 4.74 14.76
CA SER A 136 -9.74 3.66 13.78
C SER A 136 -9.15 4.06 12.43
N ARG A 137 -8.09 4.88 12.45
CA ARG A 137 -7.41 5.38 11.25
C ARG A 137 -7.09 4.28 10.22
N ASP A 138 -6.58 3.14 10.68
CA ASP A 138 -6.20 2.03 9.81
C ASP A 138 -7.39 1.48 9.01
N PHE A 139 -8.59 1.44 9.59
CA PHE A 139 -9.85 1.10 8.92
C PHE A 139 -10.09 1.99 7.71
N TYR A 140 -10.14 3.31 7.92
CA TYR A 140 -10.50 4.27 6.88
C TYR A 140 -9.41 4.40 5.81
N VAL A 141 -8.13 4.33 6.20
CA VAL A 141 -7.02 4.32 5.23
C VAL A 141 -7.07 3.06 4.35
N ALA A 142 -7.32 1.88 4.94
CA ALA A 142 -7.40 0.63 4.19
C ALA A 142 -8.64 0.60 3.29
N TRP A 143 -9.80 1.06 3.79
CA TRP A 143 -11.02 1.16 3.01
C TRP A 143 -10.86 2.10 1.81
N SER A 144 -10.32 3.30 2.01
CA SER A 144 -10.04 4.23 0.91
C SER A 144 -9.10 3.62 -0.13
N ALA A 145 -8.05 2.91 0.30
CA ALA A 145 -7.13 2.24 -0.61
C ALA A 145 -7.82 1.14 -1.43
N ALA A 146 -8.71 0.36 -0.82
CA ALA A 146 -9.49 -0.67 -1.52
C ALA A 146 -10.37 -0.03 -2.61
N GLU A 147 -11.10 1.02 -2.26
CA GLU A 147 -11.97 1.74 -3.20
C GLU A 147 -11.18 2.40 -4.34
N TYR A 148 -10.03 3.00 -4.02
CA TYR A 148 -9.11 3.56 -5.01
C TYR A 148 -8.70 2.50 -6.04
N TYR A 149 -8.29 1.32 -5.59
CA TYR A 149 -7.83 0.25 -6.47
C TYR A 149 -8.93 -0.41 -7.30
N LEU A 150 -10.19 -0.31 -6.85
CA LEU A 150 -11.36 -0.71 -7.63
C LEU A 150 -11.75 0.32 -8.69
N GLY A 151 -11.12 1.51 -8.70
CA GLY A 151 -11.51 2.63 -9.56
C GLY A 151 -12.74 3.39 -9.03
N ASN A 152 -13.18 3.10 -7.81
CA ASN A 152 -14.29 3.79 -7.14
C ASN A 152 -13.80 5.11 -6.52
N TYR A 153 -13.19 5.99 -7.32
CA TYR A 153 -12.49 7.18 -6.83
C TYR A 153 -13.38 8.08 -5.97
N GLN A 154 -14.66 8.24 -6.34
CA GLN A 154 -15.58 9.06 -5.55
C GLN A 154 -15.77 8.49 -4.13
N MET A 155 -15.92 7.16 -4.03
CA MET A 155 -16.03 6.49 -2.73
C MET A 155 -14.74 6.61 -1.93
N ALA A 156 -13.57 6.46 -2.55
CA ALA A 156 -12.28 6.67 -1.87
C ALA A 156 -12.18 8.07 -1.25
N VAL A 157 -12.65 9.11 -1.96
CA VAL A 157 -12.74 10.48 -1.44
C VAL A 157 -13.77 10.59 -0.31
N ASP A 158 -14.94 9.96 -0.45
CA ASP A 158 -16.00 10.05 0.55
C ASP A 158 -15.62 9.34 1.87
N VAL A 159 -14.83 8.27 1.81
CA VAL A 159 -14.25 7.62 3.01
C VAL A 159 -13.39 8.61 3.82
N GLU A 160 -12.62 9.47 3.18
CA GLU A 160 -11.84 10.50 3.89
C GLU A 160 -12.74 11.55 4.53
N LYS A 161 -13.84 11.95 3.87
CA LYS A 161 -14.82 12.89 4.47
C LYS A 161 -15.50 12.30 5.70
N ILE A 162 -15.74 10.98 5.72
CA ILE A 162 -16.26 10.28 6.88
C ILE A 162 -15.23 10.30 8.02
N TYR A 163 -13.96 10.04 7.69
CA TYR A 163 -12.86 10.03 8.65
C TYR A 163 -12.55 11.42 9.24
N ALA A 164 -12.60 12.47 8.42
CA ALA A 164 -11.96 13.74 8.72
C ALA A 164 -12.73 14.67 9.68
N LYS A 165 -12.15 14.83 10.88
CA LYS A 165 -11.98 16.15 11.51
C LYS A 165 -10.49 16.57 11.43
N ASN A 166 -10.12 17.26 10.36
CA ASN A 166 -8.99 18.21 10.22
C ASN A 166 -7.52 17.80 10.55
N THR A 167 -7.15 16.55 10.86
CA THR A 167 -5.77 16.25 11.34
C THR A 167 -4.86 15.48 10.38
N PHE A 168 -5.36 14.50 9.62
CA PHE A 168 -4.52 13.67 8.74
C PHE A 168 -5.19 13.32 7.41
N GLY A 169 -4.52 13.61 6.29
CA GLY A 169 -4.99 13.23 4.95
C GLY A 169 -4.75 11.76 4.62
N ILE A 170 -5.63 11.17 3.82
CA ILE A 170 -5.51 9.81 3.30
C ILE A 170 -4.97 9.87 1.87
N VAL A 171 -3.75 9.33 1.64
CA VAL A 171 -3.07 9.47 0.34
C VAL A 171 -3.89 8.89 -0.82
N SER A 172 -4.52 7.73 -0.66
CA SER A 172 -5.41 7.15 -1.69
C SER A 172 -6.60 8.04 -2.02
N SER A 173 -7.18 8.71 -1.02
CA SER A 173 -8.28 9.65 -1.21
C SER A 173 -7.82 10.90 -1.94
N GLY A 174 -6.67 11.47 -1.57
CA GLY A 174 -6.06 12.58 -2.29
C GLY A 174 -5.78 12.23 -3.75
N LEU A 175 -5.11 11.10 -4.02
CA LEU A 175 -4.86 10.64 -5.39
C LEU A 175 -6.15 10.43 -6.19
N ALA A 176 -7.18 9.83 -5.58
CA ALA A 176 -8.51 9.67 -6.18
C ALA A 176 -9.15 11.02 -6.53
N GLU A 177 -9.07 12.00 -5.62
CA GLU A 177 -9.60 13.34 -5.83
C GLU A 177 -8.90 14.03 -7.01
N TYR A 178 -7.57 13.92 -7.08
CA TYR A 178 -6.80 14.52 -8.16
C TYR A 178 -7.19 13.92 -9.51
N ILE A 179 -7.39 12.58 -9.57
CA ILE A 179 -7.86 11.89 -10.78
C ILE A 179 -9.23 12.41 -11.21
N LEU A 180 -10.19 12.50 -10.29
CA LEU A 180 -11.54 12.99 -10.58
C LEU A 180 -11.54 14.45 -11.08
N LYS A 181 -10.72 15.31 -10.46
CA LYS A 181 -10.61 16.74 -10.80
C LYS A 181 -9.68 17.01 -11.98
N LYS A 182 -8.96 16.00 -12.47
CA LYS A 182 -7.86 16.14 -13.44
C LYS A 182 -6.78 17.13 -12.97
N ASP A 183 -6.50 17.15 -11.67
CA ASP A 183 -5.61 18.12 -11.04
C ASP A 183 -4.15 17.62 -11.06
N VAL A 184 -3.48 17.90 -12.18
CA VAL A 184 -2.07 17.56 -12.39
C VAL A 184 -1.14 18.28 -11.39
N GLN A 185 -1.49 19.49 -10.96
CA GLN A 185 -0.64 20.26 -10.06
C GLN A 185 -0.72 19.71 -8.62
N ALA A 186 -1.89 19.29 -8.18
CA ALA A 186 -2.04 18.61 -6.90
C ALA A 186 -1.29 17.28 -6.87
N LEU A 187 -1.35 16.49 -7.97
CA LEU A 187 -0.55 15.26 -8.09
C LEU A 187 0.96 15.54 -7.99
N LYS A 188 1.46 16.58 -8.68
CA LYS A 188 2.87 17.02 -8.55
C LYS A 188 3.25 17.32 -7.11
N ASN A 189 2.41 18.08 -6.41
CA ASN A 189 2.64 18.45 -5.02
C ASN A 189 2.64 17.21 -4.10
N GLN A 190 1.73 16.27 -4.33
CA GLN A 190 1.66 15.03 -3.56
C GLN A 190 2.90 14.15 -3.74
N ILE A 191 3.43 14.02 -4.97
CA ILE A 191 4.69 13.30 -5.23
C ILE A 191 5.83 13.97 -4.46
N LYS A 192 5.91 15.30 -4.49
CA LYS A 192 6.93 16.06 -3.75
C LYS A 192 6.83 15.81 -2.24
N ILE A 193 5.63 15.85 -1.66
CA ILE A 193 5.41 15.56 -0.24
C ILE A 193 5.86 14.14 0.12
N LEU A 194 5.57 13.14 -0.73
CA LEU A 194 6.01 11.76 -0.51
C LEU A 194 7.53 11.64 -0.55
N VAL A 195 8.19 12.29 -1.52
CA VAL A 195 9.66 12.31 -1.64
C VAL A 195 10.30 12.97 -0.42
N GLU A 196 9.83 14.16 -0.04
CA GLU A 196 10.33 14.91 1.11
C GLU A 196 10.15 14.11 2.41
N GLY A 197 8.97 13.54 2.63
CA GLY A 197 8.69 12.71 3.80
C GLY A 197 9.57 11.46 3.87
N ILE A 198 9.75 10.73 2.76
CA ILE A 198 10.61 9.55 2.73
C ILE A 198 12.07 9.92 3.09
N ILE A 199 12.57 11.04 2.60
CA ILE A 199 13.93 11.51 2.87
C ILE A 199 14.08 12.00 4.31
N GLU A 200 13.19 12.88 4.77
CA GLU A 200 13.22 13.50 6.09
C GLU A 200 13.15 12.45 7.20
N PHE A 201 12.19 11.54 7.09
CA PHE A 201 11.98 10.46 8.08
C PHE A 201 12.86 9.24 7.84
N LYS A 202 13.75 9.27 6.83
CA LYS A 202 14.68 8.18 6.47
C LYS A 202 13.96 6.84 6.29
N CYS A 203 12.76 6.86 5.72
CA CYS A 203 11.96 5.67 5.48
C CYS A 203 12.71 4.73 4.52
N ALA A 204 13.14 3.56 4.99
CA ALA A 204 13.68 2.55 4.10
C ALA A 204 12.58 1.99 3.17
N PRO A 205 12.91 1.46 1.97
CA PRO A 205 11.91 0.91 1.04
C PRO A 205 10.96 -0.16 1.62
N ASN A 206 11.32 -0.76 2.75
CA ASN A 206 10.53 -1.73 3.50
C ASN A 206 9.69 -1.11 4.63
N TYR A 207 9.59 0.22 4.71
CA TYR A 207 8.80 0.93 5.72
C TYR A 207 7.31 0.64 5.48
N ASP A 208 6.82 -0.43 6.09
CA ASP A 208 5.41 -0.82 6.09
C ASP A 208 4.88 -0.73 7.52
N THR A 209 4.43 0.47 7.91
CA THR A 209 3.77 0.67 9.21
C THR A 209 2.27 0.52 9.03
N ASN A 210 1.78 -0.71 9.24
CA ASN A 210 0.39 -1.13 9.43
C ASN A 210 -0.61 -0.79 8.29
N VAL A 211 -0.66 0.40 7.71
CA VAL A 211 -1.46 0.72 6.51
C VAL A 211 -0.82 1.85 5.69
N TYR A 212 0.01 2.68 6.32
CA TYR A 212 0.71 3.79 5.69
C TYR A 212 2.07 3.35 5.13
N ASP A 213 2.11 3.16 3.82
CA ASP A 213 3.30 2.76 3.07
C ASP A 213 3.67 3.87 2.07
N PRO A 214 4.56 4.80 2.44
CA PRO A 214 4.87 5.95 1.61
C PRO A 214 5.58 5.56 0.31
N TRP A 215 6.36 4.47 0.31
CA TRP A 215 7.04 3.99 -0.89
C TRP A 215 6.09 3.39 -1.91
N HIS A 216 5.09 2.64 -1.45
CA HIS A 216 4.05 2.12 -2.32
C HIS A 216 3.23 3.26 -2.96
N TRP A 217 2.81 4.25 -2.16
CA TRP A 217 2.07 5.40 -2.71
C TRP A 217 2.92 6.32 -3.59
N TYR A 218 4.22 6.39 -3.34
CA TYR A 218 5.18 7.07 -4.22
C TYR A 218 5.26 6.41 -5.60
N GLU A 219 5.39 5.08 -5.66
CA GLU A 219 5.40 4.34 -6.94
C GLU A 219 4.02 4.40 -7.65
N GLU A 220 2.93 4.39 -6.88
CA GLU A 220 1.58 4.56 -7.43
C GLU A 220 1.37 5.97 -8.01
N ALA A 221 1.76 7.03 -7.30
CA ALA A 221 1.65 8.40 -7.77
C ALA A 221 2.49 8.63 -9.04
N LYS A 222 3.69 8.03 -9.13
CA LYS A 222 4.50 8.03 -10.35
C LYS A 222 3.79 7.33 -11.51
N LYS A 223 3.16 6.19 -11.26
CA LYS A 223 2.38 5.48 -12.29
C LYS A 223 1.21 6.31 -12.81
N ILE A 224 0.47 7.00 -11.92
CA ILE A 224 -0.60 7.93 -12.30
C ILE A 224 -0.04 9.04 -13.19
N ALA A 225 1.12 9.59 -12.82
CA ALA A 225 1.80 10.69 -13.50
C ALA A 225 2.47 10.33 -14.82
N GLY A 226 2.64 9.05 -15.14
CA GLY A 226 3.43 8.60 -16.29
C GLY A 226 4.94 8.73 -16.09
N LEU A 227 5.40 8.83 -14.85
CA LEU A 227 6.83 8.88 -14.51
C LEU A 227 7.42 7.45 -14.44
N PRO A 228 8.70 7.26 -14.78
CA PRO A 228 9.35 5.95 -14.68
C PRO A 228 9.36 5.43 -13.25
N GLY A 229 8.84 4.23 -13.03
CA GLY A 229 8.78 3.59 -11.71
C GLY A 229 8.61 2.08 -11.78
N ILE A 230 8.68 1.43 -10.62
CA ILE A 230 8.58 -0.04 -10.51
C ILE A 230 7.22 -0.50 -11.04
N PHE A 231 6.13 0.20 -10.69
CA PHE A 231 4.79 -0.17 -11.16
C PHE A 231 4.62 0.02 -12.66
N SER A 232 5.35 0.94 -13.29
CA SER A 232 5.30 1.14 -14.75
C SER A 232 5.88 -0.03 -15.56
N LEU A 233 6.64 -0.93 -14.93
CA LEU A 233 7.23 -2.10 -15.59
C LEU A 233 6.24 -3.24 -15.83
N PHE A 234 5.22 -3.36 -14.96
CA PHE A 234 4.26 -4.46 -15.00
C PHE A 234 2.85 -3.99 -15.37
N ASP A 235 2.56 -2.71 -15.16
CA ASP A 235 1.29 -2.10 -15.52
C ASP A 235 1.47 -1.22 -16.75
N LEU A 236 1.17 -1.79 -17.91
CA LEU A 236 1.30 -1.12 -19.21
C LEU A 236 0.13 -0.19 -19.55
N SER A 237 -0.81 0.01 -18.62
CA SER A 237 -1.89 0.97 -18.83
C SER A 237 -1.35 2.39 -19.04
N PRO A 238 -2.05 3.25 -19.81
CA PRO A 238 -1.69 4.65 -19.92
C PRO A 238 -1.71 5.34 -18.55
N PRO A 239 -0.92 6.39 -18.33
CA PRO A 239 -1.05 7.21 -17.13
C PRO A 239 -2.40 7.92 -17.11
N LEU A 240 -2.93 8.14 -15.91
CA LEU A 240 -4.25 8.75 -15.71
C LEU A 240 -4.17 10.28 -15.71
N LEU A 241 -3.08 10.84 -15.16
CA LEU A 241 -2.84 12.28 -15.07
C LEU A 241 -1.40 12.59 -15.48
N PRO A 242 -1.10 12.49 -16.77
CA PRO A 242 0.26 12.58 -17.18
C PRO A 242 0.91 13.95 -16.93
N ILE A 243 2.17 13.90 -16.50
CA ILE A 243 3.02 15.05 -16.27
C ILE A 243 4.08 15.07 -17.39
N TRP A 244 3.70 15.61 -18.56
CA TRP A 244 4.65 15.97 -19.62
C TRP A 244 4.72 17.49 -19.79
#